data_AF-A0A3D2F0F6-F1
#
_entry.id   AF-A0A3D2F0F6-F1
#
_cell.length_a   1.000
_cell.length_b   1.000
_cell.length_c   1.000
_cell.angle_alpha   90.00
_cell.angle_beta   90.00
_cell.angle_gamma   90.00
#
_symmetry.space_group_name_H-M   'P 1'
#
loop_
_entity.id
_entity.type
_entity.pdbx_description
1 polymer ?
#
loop_
_entity_poly.entity_id
_entity_poly.type
_entity_poly.pdbx_seq_one_letter_code
_entity_poly.pdbx_strand_id
1 'polypeptide(L)' 'MTDQKINLKESLGKLNNIVEWFDEQKEVDVELGLEKVKEGAELIKVCRKRLLEVENEFKEIQRDIEKE' A
#
# COMPACT_ATOMS: atom_id res chain seq x y z
N MET A 1 17.41 -5.26 -14.04
CA MET A 1 16.11 -5.77 -13.56
C MET A 1 15.40 -4.57 -13.00
N THR A 2 14.42 -4.05 -13.74
CA THR A 2 13.79 -2.75 -13.48
C THR A 2 13.03 -2.85 -12.17
N ASP A 3 13.52 -2.13 -11.15
CA ASP A 3 12.87 -1.94 -9.87
C ASP A 3 11.43 -1.47 -10.15
N GLN A 4 10.46 -2.39 -10.08
CA GLN A 4 9.04 -2.04 -10.23
C GLN A 4 8.68 -1.27 -8.97
N LYS A 5 8.99 0.03 -8.95
CA LYS A 5 8.54 0.98 -7.92
C LYS A 5 7.06 0.70 -7.71
N ILE A 6 6.76 0.26 -6.50
CA ILE A 6 5.42 -0.22 -6.18
C ILE A 6 4.44 0.92 -6.42
N ASN A 7 3.46 0.66 -7.27
CA ASN A 7 2.43 1.62 -7.60
C ASN A 7 1.46 1.72 -6.41
N LEU A 8 1.54 2.84 -5.68
CA LEU A 8 0.67 3.11 -4.53
C LEU A 8 -0.82 3.07 -4.91
N LYS A 9 -1.18 3.56 -6.11
CA LYS A 9 -2.57 3.54 -6.58
C LYS A 9 -3.09 2.11 -6.74
N GLU A 10 -2.28 1.24 -7.36
CA GLU A 10 -2.65 -0.18 -7.53
C GLU A 10 -2.72 -0.90 -6.18
N SER A 11 -1.80 -0.62 -5.28
CA SER A 11 -1.76 -1.26 -3.96
C SER A 11 -2.94 -0.84 -3.08
N LEU A 12 -3.32 0.43 -3.11
CA LEU A 12 -4.54 0.93 -2.47
C LEU A 12 -5.80 0.34 -3.11
N GLY A 13 -5.82 0.19 -4.44
CA GLY A 13 -6.90 -0.50 -5.14
C GLY A 13 -7.07 -1.95 -4.67
N LYS A 14 -5.96 -2.70 -4.52
CA LYS A 14 -6.00 -4.06 -3.97
C LYS A 14 -6.52 -4.10 -2.53
N LEU A 15 -6.13 -3.14 -1.70
CA LEU A 15 -6.66 -3.03 -0.34
C LEU A 15 -8.17 -2.77 -0.33
N ASN A 16 -8.67 -1.90 -1.20
CA ASN A 16 -10.12 -1.68 -1.34
C ASN A 16 -10.84 -2.96 -1.76
N ASN A 17 -10.30 -3.70 -2.75
CA ASN A 17 -10.90 -4.97 -3.16
C ASN A 17 -10.95 -6.00 -2.02
N ILE A 18 -9.96 -6.00 -1.12
CA ILE A 18 -9.98 -6.86 0.08
C ILE A 18 -11.12 -6.45 1.01
N VAL A 19 -11.32 -5.14 1.24
CA VAL A 19 -12.42 -4.63 2.07
C VAL A 19 -13.77 -4.96 1.44
N GLU A 20 -13.94 -4.68 0.14
CA GLU A 20 -15.15 -5.02 -0.60
C GLU A 20 -15.46 -6.52 -0.54
N TRP A 21 -14.43 -7.37 -0.68
CA TRP A 21 -14.61 -8.81 -0.54
C TRP A 21 -15.17 -9.19 0.83
N PHE A 22 -14.70 -8.57 1.93
CA PHE A 22 -15.24 -8.81 3.27
C PHE A 22 -16.69 -8.33 3.41
N ASP A 23 -17.02 -7.17 2.85
CA ASP A 23 -18.37 -6.59 2.91
C ASP A 23 -19.41 -7.41 2.11
N GLU A 24 -18.98 -8.08 1.04
CA GLU A 24 -19.83 -8.93 0.21
C GLU A 24 -20.14 -10.30 0.85
N GLN A 25 -19.39 -10.73 1.87
CA GLN A 25 -19.60 -12.05 2.49
C GLN A 25 -20.83 -12.06 3.40
N LYS A 26 -21.81 -12.93 3.12
CA LYS A 26 -22.95 -13.21 4.01
C LYS A 26 -22.60 -14.11 5.18
N GLU A 27 -21.71 -15.06 4.95
CA GLU A 27 -21.08 -15.90 5.97
C GLU A 27 -19.58 -15.87 5.70
N VAL A 28 -18.80 -15.49 6.70
CA VAL A 28 -17.35 -15.37 6.55
C VAL A 28 -16.70 -16.74 6.69
N ASP A 29 -16.07 -17.19 5.62
CA ASP A 29 -15.05 -18.24 5.69
C ASP A 29 -13.82 -17.67 6.40
N VAL A 30 -13.56 -18.17 7.61
CA VAL A 30 -12.49 -17.68 8.48
C VAL A 30 -11.10 -18.00 7.93
N GLU A 31 -10.93 -19.11 7.20
CA GLU A 31 -9.64 -19.47 6.61
C GLU A 31 -9.30 -18.51 5.46
N LEU A 32 -10.26 -18.28 4.56
CA LEU A 32 -10.10 -17.29 3.48
C LEU A 32 -9.96 -15.87 4.02
N GLY A 33 -10.72 -15.52 5.07
CA GLY A 33 -10.59 -14.24 5.75
C GLY A 33 -9.18 -14.02 6.30
N LEU A 34 -8.58 -15.04 6.91
CA LEU A 34 -7.22 -14.96 7.43
C LEU A 34 -6.18 -14.75 6.30
N GLU A 35 -6.37 -15.39 5.14
CA GLU A 35 -5.52 -15.15 3.97
C GLU A 35 -5.63 -13.71 3.47
N LYS A 36 -6.85 -13.17 3.38
CA LYS A 36 -7.10 -11.78 2.95
C LYS A 36 -6.50 -10.75 3.91
N VAL A 37 -6.57 -11.00 5.22
CA VAL A 37 -5.91 -10.15 6.22
C VAL A 37 -4.39 -10.17 6.05
N LYS A 38 -3.78 -11.35 5.80
CA LYS A 38 -2.33 -11.45 5.55
C LYS A 38 -1.92 -10.70 4.28
N GLU A 39 -2.70 -10.84 3.21
CA GLU A 39 -2.49 -10.10 1.95
C GLU A 39 -2.55 -8.59 2.20
N GLY A 40 -3.58 -8.12 2.91
CA GLY A 40 -3.73 -6.71 3.27
C GLY A 40 -2.59 -6.20 4.15
N ALA A 41 -2.12 -6.98 5.11
CA ALA A 41 -1.01 -6.61 5.99
C ALA A 41 0.30 -6.39 5.21
N GLU A 42 0.63 -7.27 4.26
CA GLU A 42 1.82 -7.11 3.42
C GLU A 42 1.68 -5.91 2.48
N LEU A 43 0.50 -5.70 1.88
CA LEU A 43 0.21 -4.52 1.06
C LEU A 43 0.40 -3.22 1.85
N ILE A 44 -0.09 -3.14 3.09
CA ILE A 44 0.06 -1.96 3.95
C ILE A 44 1.54 -1.71 4.26
N LYS A 45 2.29 -2.74 4.62
CA LYS A 45 3.73 -2.63 4.94
C LYS A 45 4.51 -2.07 3.77
N VAL A 46 4.23 -2.59 2.58
CA VAL A 46 4.79 -2.13 1.31
C VAL A 46 4.41 -0.67 1.01
N CYS A 47 3.13 -0.30 1.17
CA CYS A 47 2.66 1.07 0.93
C CYS A 47 3.35 2.06 1.86
N ARG A 48 3.47 1.72 3.16
CA ARG A 48 4.16 2.55 4.15
C ARG A 48 5.61 2.82 3.77
N LYS A 49 6.33 1.79 3.29
CA LYS A 49 7.70 1.95 2.81
C LYS A 49 7.76 2.94 1.64
N ARG A 50 6.89 2.78 0.63
CA ARG A 50 6.89 3.67 -0.54
C ARG A 50 6.51 5.11 -0.18
N LEU A 51 5.57 5.30 0.75
CA LEU A 51 5.21 6.63 1.23
C LEU A 51 6.39 7.34 1.91
N LEU A 52 7.18 6.61 2.71
CA LEU A 52 8.37 7.16 3.35
C LEU A 52 9.45 7.53 2.34
N GLU A 53 9.63 6.73 1.28
CA GLU A 53 10.52 7.08 0.17
C GLU A 53 10.07 8.37 -0.52
N VAL A 54 8.78 8.51 -0.82
CA VAL A 54 8.21 9.73 -1.45
C VAL A 54 8.36 10.95 -0.53
N GLU A 55 8.14 10.79 0.78
CA GLU A 55 8.34 11.86 1.76
C GLU A 55 9.81 12.33 1.79
N ASN A 56 10.76 11.41 1.71
CA ASN A 56 12.18 11.75 1.65
C ASN A 56 12.53 12.44 0.33
N GLU A 57 12.04 11.94 -0.81
CA GLU A 57 12.19 12.60 -2.12
C GLU A 57 11.67 14.06 -2.06
N PHE A 58 10.52 14.29 -1.40
CA PHE A 58 9.95 15.63 -1.22
C PHE A 58 10.82 16.54 -0.33
N LYS A 59 11.34 16.03 0.80
CA LYS A 59 12.20 16.80 1.71
C LYS A 59 13.50 17.24 1.04
N GLU A 60 14.10 16.41 0.20
CA GLU A 60 15.31 16.79 -0.53
C GLU A 60 15.01 17.93 -1.51
N ILE A 61 13.90 17.86 -2.25
CA ILE A 61 13.46 18.96 -3.14
C ILE A 61 13.26 20.26 -2.35
N GLN A 62 12.63 20.20 -1.18
CA GLN A 62 12.48 21.39 -0.32
C GLN A 62 13.82 21.98 0.09
N ARG A 63 14.78 21.14 0.51
CA ARG A 63 16.13 21.59 0.88
C ARG A 63 16.88 22.22 -0.28
N ASP A 64 16.70 21.70 -1.49
CA ASP A 64 17.34 22.24 -2.68
C ASP A 64 16.78 23.63 -3.03
N ILE A 65 15.45 23.81 -2.92
CA ILE A 65 14.79 25.11 -3.10
C ILE A 65 15.22 26.13 -2.03
N GLU A 66 15.39 25.72 -0.78
CA GLU A 66 15.79 26.61 0.33
C GLU A 66 17.28 27.03 0.27
N LYS A 67 18.11 26.31 -0.48
CA LYS A 67 19.55 26.61 -0.64
C LYS A 67 19.85 27.52 -1.84
N GLU A 68 18.88 27.73 -2.73
CA GLU A 68 18.92 28.77 -3.78
C GLU A 68 18.43 30.13 -3.25
#